data_AF-A0A956ZB37-F1
#
_entry.id   AF-A0A956ZB37-F1
#
_cell.length_a   1.000
_cell.length_b   1.000
_cell.length_c   1.000
_cell.angle_alpha   90.00
_cell.angle_beta   90.00
_cell.angle_gamma   90.00
#
_symmetry.space_group_name_H-M   'P 1'
#
loop_
_entity.id
_entity.type
_entity.pdbx_description
1 polymer ?
#
loop_
_entity_poly.entity_id
_entity_poly.type
_entity_poly.pdbx_seq_one_letter_code
_entity_poly.pdbx_strand_id
1 'polypeptide(L)'
;MDRKTILIITAAIFALIGCGAQNKKDDSSGSKSQVPIGVRMNYSHEKHEKVMKKEGFDCYLCHPMNVEFKDEKSAEEMIKASDKAFYPGKETCHFCHFNPEAGNIAPGECSLCHFDMAAITPKNHNFNWMEKHAIFAKSDQESCENCHSPRFCEDCHKRRDLPTIMVHDRNFRFIHGIEARANPRKCGSCHEITFCETCHTKGAYDY
;
A
#
# COMPACT_ATOMS: atom_id res chain seq x y z
N MET A 1 -20.34 64.89 -51.73
CA MET A 1 -21.54 64.80 -52.59
C MET A 1 -21.69 63.36 -53.03
N ASP A 2 -22.86 62.79 -52.76
CA ASP A 2 -23.27 61.41 -52.99
C ASP A 2 -23.15 60.91 -54.43
N ARG A 3 -23.28 59.57 -54.54
CA ARG A 3 -23.92 58.76 -55.62
C ARG A 3 -22.94 57.79 -56.28
N LYS A 4 -23.05 56.48 -56.01
CA LYS A 4 -24.08 55.50 -56.44
C LYS A 4 -23.52 54.63 -57.57
N THR A 5 -23.67 53.32 -57.39
CA THR A 5 -24.27 52.40 -58.39
C THR A 5 -23.36 51.62 -59.36
N ILE A 6 -23.27 50.29 -59.07
CA ILE A 6 -23.55 49.10 -59.91
C ILE A 6 -22.73 48.84 -61.21
N LEU A 7 -22.07 47.67 -61.29
CA LEU A 7 -22.26 46.53 -62.24
C LEU A 7 -20.95 45.70 -62.31
N ILE A 8 -20.86 44.47 -61.79
CA ILE A 8 -21.40 43.17 -62.26
C ILE A 8 -20.50 42.50 -63.33
N ILE A 9 -19.90 41.35 -62.93
CA ILE A 9 -19.54 40.13 -63.71
C ILE A 9 -18.28 40.25 -64.59
N THR A 10 -17.19 39.48 -64.40
CA THR A 10 -17.06 38.02 -64.62
C THR A 10 -15.88 37.39 -63.85
N ALA A 11 -16.02 36.08 -63.67
CA ALA A 11 -15.24 35.16 -62.86
C ALA A 11 -13.74 35.01 -63.25
N ALA A 12 -12.91 34.86 -62.22
CA ALA A 12 -11.67 34.09 -62.30
C ALA A 12 -11.49 33.29 -61.00
N ILE A 13 -11.19 32.02 -61.20
CA ILE A 13 -11.27 30.89 -60.28
C ILE A 13 -10.27 31.03 -59.12
N PHE A 14 -10.77 31.02 -57.88
CA PHE A 14 -9.96 30.73 -56.69
C PHE A 14 -10.37 29.38 -56.13
N ALA A 15 -9.64 28.35 -56.53
CA ALA A 15 -9.50 27.14 -55.74
C ALA A 15 -8.73 27.51 -54.48
N LEU A 16 -9.37 27.42 -53.31
CA LEU A 16 -8.80 27.10 -52.01
C LEU A 16 -9.97 27.08 -51.01
N ILE A 17 -10.55 25.89 -50.86
CA ILE A 17 -11.56 25.58 -49.84
C ILE A 17 -10.85 25.69 -48.48
N GLY A 18 -10.98 26.86 -47.86
CA GLY A 18 -10.61 27.11 -46.48
C GLY A 18 -11.78 26.77 -45.55
N CYS A 19 -11.53 25.84 -44.64
CA CYS A 19 -12.17 25.66 -43.34
C CYS A 19 -13.71 25.67 -43.28
N GLY A 20 -14.31 24.56 -43.73
CA GLY A 20 -15.58 24.07 -43.16
C GLY A 20 -15.27 23.22 -41.92
N ALA A 21 -15.55 23.77 -40.74
CA ALA A 21 -15.61 23.01 -39.50
C ALA A 21 -16.82 22.07 -39.54
N GLN A 22 -16.61 20.77 -39.31
CA GLN A 22 -17.44 19.86 -38.50
C GLN A 22 -17.01 18.39 -38.67
N ASN A 23 -16.65 17.77 -37.54
CA ASN A 23 -16.66 16.34 -37.23
C ASN A 23 -15.93 15.36 -38.17
N LYS A 24 -14.68 15.05 -37.82
CA LYS A 24 -14.23 13.65 -37.82
C LYS A 24 -13.87 13.27 -36.40
N LYS A 25 -14.55 12.25 -35.88
CA LYS A 25 -14.02 11.42 -34.81
C LYS A 25 -12.69 10.87 -35.35
N ASP A 26 -11.62 11.27 -34.71
CA ASP A 26 -10.30 10.71 -34.83
C ASP A 26 -10.17 9.65 -33.74
N ASP A 27 -10.75 8.49 -34.05
CA ASP A 27 -10.38 7.15 -33.63
C ASP A 27 -8.90 6.89 -34.00
N SER A 28 -8.02 7.67 -33.38
CA SER A 28 -6.64 7.28 -33.16
C SER A 28 -6.64 6.46 -31.87
N SER A 29 -6.70 5.14 -32.07
CA SER A 29 -6.34 4.10 -31.13
C SER A 29 -4.87 4.25 -30.71
N GLY A 30 -4.55 5.36 -30.04
CA GLY A 30 -3.45 5.41 -29.10
C GLY A 30 -3.81 4.43 -28.00
N SER A 31 -3.37 3.19 -28.14
CA SER A 31 -3.19 2.28 -27.02
C SER A 31 -2.40 3.06 -25.97
N LYS A 32 -3.13 3.70 -25.05
CA LYS A 32 -2.58 4.08 -23.76
C LYS A 32 -2.28 2.74 -23.13
N SER A 33 -1.05 2.27 -23.34
CA SER A 33 -0.56 1.09 -22.68
C SER A 33 -0.77 1.35 -21.20
N GLN A 34 -1.82 0.73 -20.62
CA GLN A 34 -2.07 0.70 -19.19
C GLN A 34 -1.04 -0.22 -18.52
N VAL A 35 0.23 -0.14 -18.93
CA VAL A 35 1.29 -0.73 -18.14
C VAL A 35 1.27 0.08 -16.86
N PRO A 36 0.94 -0.54 -15.71
CA PRO A 36 0.97 0.16 -14.44
C PRO A 36 2.34 0.83 -14.33
N ILE A 37 2.39 2.02 -13.70
CA ILE A 37 3.68 2.59 -13.30
C ILE A 37 4.32 1.55 -12.39
N GLY A 38 5.15 0.69 -12.96
CA GLY A 38 5.74 -0.44 -12.28
C GLY A 38 7.06 -0.02 -11.65
N VAL A 39 7.61 -0.88 -10.80
CA VAL A 39 8.95 -0.73 -10.19
C VAL A 39 10.01 -0.29 -11.21
N ARG A 40 9.84 -0.74 -12.47
CA ARG A 40 10.67 -0.39 -13.63
C ARG A 40 10.86 1.12 -13.85
N MET A 41 9.87 1.95 -13.51
CA MET A 41 9.95 3.40 -13.71
C MET A 41 10.79 4.09 -12.62
N ASN A 42 10.91 3.48 -11.44
CA ASN A 42 11.70 4.00 -10.33
C ASN A 42 13.04 3.26 -10.14
N TYR A 43 13.32 2.22 -10.94
CA TYR A 43 14.55 1.45 -10.88
C TYR A 43 15.69 2.12 -11.64
N SER A 44 16.82 2.36 -10.96
CA SER A 44 18.03 2.91 -11.57
C SER A 44 19.07 1.82 -11.80
N HIS A 45 19.23 1.37 -13.05
CA HIS A 45 20.20 0.34 -13.40
C HIS A 45 21.64 0.75 -13.06
N GLU A 46 22.02 2.00 -13.34
CA GLU A 46 23.37 2.52 -13.05
C GLU A 46 23.71 2.47 -11.55
N LYS A 47 22.76 2.85 -10.68
CA LYS A 47 22.97 2.82 -9.23
C LYS A 47 23.08 1.38 -8.71
N HIS A 48 22.20 0.48 -9.18
CA HIS A 48 22.20 -0.92 -8.74
C HIS A 48 23.43 -1.66 -9.24
N GLU A 49 23.85 -1.44 -10.49
CA GLU A 49 25.05 -2.07 -11.06
C GLU A 49 26.31 -1.72 -10.26
N LYS A 50 26.45 -0.47 -9.79
CA LYS A 50 27.57 -0.05 -8.92
C LYS A 50 27.60 -0.84 -7.62
N VAL A 51 26.44 -1.06 -7.00
CA VAL A 51 26.33 -1.85 -5.76
C VAL A 51 26.59 -3.33 -6.05
N MET A 52 26.01 -3.89 -7.12
CA MET A 52 26.22 -5.29 -7.51
C MET A 52 27.71 -5.60 -7.75
N LYS A 53 28.40 -4.74 -8.51
CA LYS A 53 29.85 -4.87 -8.73
C LYS A 53 30.66 -4.78 -7.43
N LYS A 54 30.26 -3.89 -6.52
CA LYS A 54 30.92 -3.71 -5.22
C LYS A 54 30.75 -4.94 -4.32
N GLU A 55 29.56 -5.51 -4.28
CA GLU A 55 29.22 -6.68 -3.45
C GLU A 55 29.57 -8.02 -4.14
N GLY A 56 30.07 -7.99 -5.39
CA GLY A 56 30.53 -9.18 -6.11
C GLY A 56 29.43 -10.00 -6.78
N PHE A 57 28.26 -9.40 -7.05
CA PHE A 57 27.16 -10.06 -7.73
C PHE A 57 27.22 -9.88 -9.25
N ASP A 58 26.94 -10.97 -9.97
CA ASP A 58 26.85 -10.98 -11.43
C ASP A 58 25.48 -10.50 -11.93
N CYS A 59 25.44 -10.07 -13.20
CA CYS A 59 24.22 -9.63 -13.89
C CYS A 59 23.10 -10.69 -13.84
N TYR A 60 23.47 -11.97 -13.81
CA TYR A 60 22.54 -13.10 -13.82
C TYR A 60 21.69 -13.22 -12.56
N LEU A 61 22.06 -12.53 -11.47
CA LEU A 61 21.23 -12.47 -10.27
C LEU A 61 19.87 -11.84 -10.55
N CYS A 62 19.84 -10.79 -11.38
CA CYS A 62 18.61 -10.12 -11.81
C CYS A 62 18.15 -10.54 -13.21
N HIS A 63 19.06 -11.09 -14.02
CA HIS A 63 18.75 -11.59 -15.35
C HIS A 63 18.97 -13.09 -15.45
N PRO A 64 18.12 -13.91 -14.81
CA PRO A 64 18.29 -15.36 -14.86
C PRO A 64 18.06 -15.83 -16.30
N MET A 65 19.15 -16.23 -16.96
CA MET A 65 19.12 -16.73 -18.34
C MET A 65 18.67 -18.20 -18.41
N ASN A 66 18.49 -18.87 -17.26
CA ASN A 66 18.06 -20.27 -17.18
C ASN A 66 16.53 -20.37 -17.10
N VAL A 67 15.82 -19.80 -18.08
CA VAL A 67 14.36 -19.90 -18.15
C VAL A 67 13.97 -21.11 -19.00
N GLU A 68 13.24 -22.04 -18.41
CA GLU A 68 12.75 -23.24 -19.09
C GLU A 68 11.56 -22.90 -20.00
N PHE A 69 11.61 -23.34 -21.25
CA PHE A 69 10.51 -23.26 -22.21
C PHE A 69 9.75 -24.58 -22.22
N LYS A 70 8.42 -24.53 -22.08
CA LYS A 70 7.58 -25.73 -22.14
C LYS A 70 7.13 -26.03 -23.58
N ASP A 71 6.79 -25.00 -24.33
CA ASP A 71 6.47 -25.07 -25.75
C ASP A 71 7.05 -23.86 -26.51
N GLU A 72 8.05 -24.13 -27.36
CA GLU A 72 8.72 -23.11 -28.18
C GLU A 72 7.81 -22.49 -29.25
N LYS A 73 6.63 -23.07 -29.52
CA LYS A 73 5.67 -22.54 -30.52
C LYS A 73 4.63 -21.61 -29.91
N SER A 74 4.56 -21.51 -28.59
CA SER A 74 3.64 -20.61 -27.90
C SER A 74 4.30 -19.24 -27.72
N ALA A 75 3.84 -18.26 -28.51
CA ALA A 75 4.25 -16.87 -28.34
C ALA A 75 3.96 -16.36 -26.92
N GLU A 76 2.86 -16.82 -26.30
CA GLU A 76 2.51 -16.45 -24.93
C GLU A 76 3.51 -17.00 -23.90
N GLU A 77 3.97 -18.24 -24.06
CA GLU A 77 4.97 -18.83 -23.17
C GLU A 77 6.35 -18.19 -23.35
N MET A 78 6.72 -17.88 -24.60
CA MET A 78 7.95 -17.13 -24.89
C MET A 78 7.94 -15.74 -24.26
N ILE A 79 6.81 -15.04 -24.31
CA ILE A 79 6.64 -13.72 -23.67
C ILE A 79 6.80 -13.84 -22.15
N LYS A 80 6.17 -14.84 -21.51
CA LYS A 80 6.30 -15.08 -20.06
C LYS A 80 7.72 -15.43 -19.66
N ALA A 81 8.40 -16.26 -20.45
CA ALA A 81 9.77 -16.66 -20.20
C ALA A 81 10.74 -15.47 -20.33
N SER A 82 10.57 -14.65 -21.39
CA SER A 82 11.30 -13.41 -21.58
C SER A 82 11.05 -12.44 -20.42
N ASP A 83 9.79 -12.22 -20.03
CA ASP A 83 9.46 -11.35 -18.91
C ASP A 83 10.12 -11.82 -17.61
N LYS A 84 10.11 -13.13 -17.32
CA LYS A 84 10.79 -13.69 -16.14
C LYS A 84 12.32 -13.55 -16.20
N ALA A 85 12.92 -13.68 -17.38
CA ALA A 85 14.36 -13.48 -17.57
C ALA A 85 14.79 -12.03 -17.32
N PHE A 86 13.95 -11.05 -17.67
CA PHE A 86 14.25 -9.64 -17.45
C PHE A 86 13.68 -9.08 -16.14
N TYR A 87 12.72 -9.79 -15.55
CA TYR A 87 11.97 -9.39 -14.37
C TYR A 87 11.72 -10.61 -13.46
N PRO A 88 12.75 -11.03 -12.70
CA PRO A 88 12.73 -12.22 -11.86
C PRO A 88 11.95 -12.01 -10.54
N GLY A 89 10.85 -11.26 -10.59
CA GLY A 89 9.96 -11.05 -9.46
C GLY A 89 10.53 -10.23 -8.30
N LYS A 90 9.71 -10.11 -7.24
CA LYS A 90 10.00 -9.30 -6.05
C LYS A 90 11.07 -9.90 -5.14
N GLU A 91 11.25 -11.21 -5.22
CA GLU A 91 12.22 -12.00 -4.47
C GLU A 91 13.65 -11.51 -4.69
N THR A 92 13.96 -11.11 -5.93
CA THR A 92 15.27 -10.59 -6.29
C THR A 92 15.55 -9.25 -5.63
N CYS A 93 14.54 -8.37 -5.55
CA CYS A 93 14.65 -7.10 -4.83
C CYS A 93 14.79 -7.32 -3.32
N HIS A 94 13.95 -8.19 -2.76
CA HIS A 94 13.92 -8.48 -1.33
C HIS A 94 15.16 -9.21 -0.84
N PHE A 95 15.83 -10.01 -1.69
CA PHE A 95 17.07 -10.69 -1.33
C PHE A 95 18.13 -9.73 -0.76
N CYS A 96 18.26 -8.53 -1.33
CA CYS A 96 19.17 -7.49 -0.83
C CYS A 96 18.47 -6.49 0.09
N HIS A 97 17.27 -6.02 -0.26
CA HIS A 97 16.63 -4.90 0.44
C HIS A 97 15.78 -5.30 1.66
N PHE A 98 15.38 -6.57 1.75
CA PHE A 98 14.73 -7.17 2.92
C PHE A 98 15.75 -8.04 3.68
N ASN A 99 16.95 -7.50 3.87
CA ASN A 99 18.03 -8.13 4.63
C ASN A 99 18.62 -7.10 5.62
N PRO A 100 18.40 -7.27 6.94
CA PRO A 100 18.87 -6.31 7.95
C PRO A 100 20.41 -6.24 8.04
N GLU A 101 21.12 -7.25 7.54
CA GLU A 101 22.59 -7.31 7.58
C GLU A 101 23.25 -6.68 6.34
N ALA A 102 22.50 -6.50 5.25
CA ALA A 102 23.08 -6.15 3.95
C ALA A 102 23.48 -4.67 3.79
N GLY A 103 23.23 -3.81 4.78
CA GLY A 103 23.55 -2.36 4.73
C GLY A 103 22.81 -1.55 3.65
N ASN A 104 22.14 -2.24 2.71
CA ASN A 104 21.39 -1.71 1.58
C ASN A 104 19.88 -1.90 1.82
N ILE A 105 19.42 -1.60 3.04
CA ILE A 105 18.03 -1.83 3.46
C ILE A 105 17.09 -0.95 2.62
N ALA A 106 15.92 -1.48 2.28
CA ALA A 106 14.87 -0.71 1.61
C ALA A 106 14.60 0.62 2.35
N PRO A 107 14.38 1.73 1.64
CA PRO A 107 13.85 2.93 2.27
C PRO A 107 12.49 2.62 2.93
N GLY A 108 12.18 3.27 4.06
CA GLY A 108 10.90 3.10 4.77
C GLY A 108 9.67 3.59 3.99
N GLU A 109 9.87 4.14 2.79
CA GLU A 109 8.81 4.54 1.87
C GLU A 109 8.50 3.39 0.90
N CYS A 110 7.64 2.47 1.35
CA CYS A 110 7.29 1.25 0.62
C CYS A 110 6.74 1.54 -0.78
N SER A 111 6.07 2.68 -0.98
CA SER A 111 5.48 3.12 -2.26
C SER A 111 6.50 3.37 -3.36
N LEU A 112 7.79 3.49 -3.04
CA LEU A 112 8.85 3.58 -4.04
C LEU A 112 8.93 2.35 -4.93
N CYS A 113 8.53 1.18 -4.39
CA CYS A 113 8.48 -0.09 -5.10
C CYS A 113 7.06 -0.68 -5.14
N HIS A 114 6.23 -0.46 -4.12
CA HIS A 114 4.87 -0.99 -4.02
C HIS A 114 3.83 0.07 -4.39
N PHE A 115 3.56 0.22 -5.70
CA PHE A 115 2.57 1.19 -6.20
C PHE A 115 1.12 0.79 -5.89
N ASP A 116 0.86 -0.52 -5.82
CA ASP A 116 -0.39 -1.05 -5.31
C ASP A 116 -0.15 -1.57 -3.88
N MET A 117 -0.33 -0.68 -2.91
CA MET A 117 -0.21 -1.04 -1.49
C MET A 117 -1.28 -2.07 -1.08
N ALA A 118 -2.43 -2.12 -1.76
CA ALA A 118 -3.46 -3.11 -1.46
C ALA A 118 -2.98 -4.53 -1.77
N ALA A 119 -2.11 -4.70 -2.76
CA ALA A 119 -1.53 -6.01 -3.11
C ALA A 119 -0.61 -6.59 -2.01
N ILE A 120 -0.02 -5.75 -1.14
CA ILE A 120 0.83 -6.19 -0.02
C ILE A 120 0.16 -6.05 1.34
N THR A 121 -1.02 -5.43 1.39
CA THR A 121 -1.76 -5.20 2.63
C THR A 121 -2.28 -6.54 3.18
N PRO A 122 -1.96 -6.92 4.43
CA PRO A 122 -2.46 -8.15 5.01
C PRO A 122 -3.98 -8.14 5.20
N LYS A 123 -4.61 -9.31 5.15
CA LYS A 123 -6.09 -9.47 5.25
C LYS A 123 -6.70 -8.91 6.54
N ASN A 124 -5.91 -8.71 7.59
CA ASN A 124 -6.35 -8.15 8.87
C ASN A 124 -6.52 -6.62 8.84
N HIS A 125 -6.07 -5.94 7.77
CA HIS A 125 -6.32 -4.52 7.52
C HIS A 125 -7.73 -4.36 6.94
N ASN A 126 -8.72 -4.34 7.82
CA ASN A 126 -10.13 -4.27 7.49
C ASN A 126 -10.77 -3.01 8.09
N PHE A 127 -12.02 -2.75 7.70
CA PHE A 127 -12.76 -1.55 8.12
C PHE A 127 -12.98 -1.45 9.64
N ASN A 128 -12.94 -2.58 10.37
CA ASN A 128 -13.07 -2.62 11.83
C ASN A 128 -11.73 -2.72 12.56
N TRP A 129 -10.68 -2.15 11.97
CA TRP A 129 -9.36 -2.06 12.58
C TRP A 129 -9.41 -1.56 14.02
N MET A 130 -10.14 -0.48 14.30
CA MET A 130 -10.21 0.11 15.64
C MET A 130 -10.76 -0.85 16.72
N GLU A 131 -11.58 -1.82 16.33
CA GLU A 131 -12.14 -2.82 17.26
C GLU A 131 -11.22 -4.02 17.45
N LYS A 132 -10.46 -4.41 16.40
CA LYS A 132 -9.77 -5.71 16.34
C LYS A 132 -8.25 -5.64 16.37
N HIS A 133 -7.65 -4.48 16.11
CA HIS A 133 -6.20 -4.36 16.05
C HIS A 133 -5.50 -4.78 17.34
N ALA A 134 -6.11 -4.51 18.51
CA ALA A 134 -5.56 -4.92 19.79
C ALA A 134 -5.43 -6.46 19.91
N ILE A 135 -6.34 -7.22 19.30
CA ILE A 135 -6.28 -8.69 19.27
C ILE A 135 -5.09 -9.13 18.40
N PHE A 136 -4.95 -8.55 17.22
CA PHE A 136 -3.87 -8.88 16.28
C PHE A 136 -2.49 -8.47 16.81
N ALA A 137 -2.38 -7.26 17.37
CA ALA A 137 -1.15 -6.76 17.99
C ALA A 137 -0.74 -7.59 19.20
N LYS A 138 -1.70 -8.06 20.01
CA LYS A 138 -1.40 -8.94 21.14
C LYS A 138 -0.94 -10.33 20.70
N SER A 139 -1.45 -10.85 19.58
CA SER A 139 -1.04 -12.16 19.08
C SER A 139 0.33 -12.12 18.41
N ASP A 140 0.65 -11.07 17.65
CA ASP A 140 1.88 -10.99 16.86
C ASP A 140 2.20 -9.52 16.52
N GLN A 141 2.79 -8.81 17.48
CA GLN A 141 3.20 -7.42 17.28
C GLN A 141 4.33 -7.29 16.26
N GLU A 142 5.29 -8.22 16.27
CA GLU A 142 6.48 -8.18 15.40
C GLU A 142 6.09 -8.20 13.92
N SER A 143 5.03 -8.93 13.56
CA SER A 143 4.51 -8.93 12.18
C SER A 143 4.14 -7.55 11.65
N CYS A 144 3.73 -6.64 12.55
CA CYS A 144 3.34 -5.28 12.21
C CYS A 144 4.57 -4.43 11.89
N GLU A 145 5.69 -4.68 12.57
CA GLU A 145 6.94 -3.93 12.46
C GLU A 145 7.66 -4.17 11.12
N ASN A 146 7.29 -5.23 10.40
CA ASN A 146 7.72 -5.47 9.02
C ASN A 146 7.29 -4.36 8.04
N CYS A 147 6.21 -3.64 8.37
CA CYS A 147 5.65 -2.59 7.50
C CYS A 147 5.48 -1.25 8.23
N HIS A 148 5.18 -1.27 9.54
CA HIS A 148 4.83 -0.09 10.32
C HIS A 148 5.92 0.21 11.35
N SER A 149 6.40 1.45 11.40
CA SER A 149 7.33 1.86 12.45
C SER A 149 6.64 1.89 13.83
N PRO A 150 7.37 1.71 14.95
CA PRO A 150 6.79 1.82 16.30
C PRO A 150 6.00 3.12 16.54
N ARG A 151 6.38 4.21 15.87
CA ARG A 151 5.70 5.52 15.94
C ARG A 151 4.24 5.45 15.49
N PHE A 152 3.90 4.56 14.56
CA PHE A 152 2.52 4.34 14.11
C PHE A 152 1.60 3.97 15.27
N CYS A 153 2.06 3.11 16.18
CA CYS A 153 1.32 2.73 17.39
C CYS A 153 1.16 3.94 18.32
N GLU A 154 2.24 4.71 18.48
CA GLU A 154 2.30 5.85 19.38
C GLU A 154 1.35 6.99 18.99
N ASP A 155 1.13 7.19 17.70
CA ASP A 155 0.27 8.27 17.16
C ASP A 155 -1.15 8.23 17.73
N CYS A 156 -1.63 7.03 18.10
CA CYS A 156 -2.90 6.85 18.82
C CYS A 156 -2.69 6.50 20.30
N HIS A 157 -1.75 5.62 20.65
CA HIS A 157 -1.64 5.11 22.02
C HIS A 157 -1.05 6.12 23.02
N LYS A 158 -0.40 7.20 22.55
CA LYS A 158 0.04 8.32 23.42
C LYS A 158 -1.03 9.39 23.62
N ARG A 159 -2.12 9.35 22.83
CA ARG A 159 -3.22 10.32 22.92
C ARG A 159 -4.03 10.12 24.20
N ARG A 160 -4.47 11.22 24.80
CA ARG A 160 -5.32 11.22 26.01
C ARG A 160 -6.81 11.34 25.68
N ASP A 161 -7.14 11.77 24.46
CA ASP A 161 -8.49 11.98 23.94
C ASP A 161 -9.13 10.71 23.37
N LEU A 162 -8.36 9.63 23.17
CA LEU A 162 -8.87 8.35 22.70
C LEU A 162 -9.08 7.38 23.87
N PRO A 163 -10.32 6.91 24.11
CA PRO A 163 -10.57 5.86 25.08
C PRO A 163 -9.97 4.53 24.60
N THR A 164 -8.81 4.16 25.13
CA THR A 164 -8.20 2.83 24.92
C THR A 164 -8.85 1.79 25.84
N ILE A 165 -10.18 1.62 25.71
CA ILE A 165 -10.96 0.69 26.54
C ILE A 165 -10.90 -0.68 25.87
N MET A 166 -10.14 -1.61 26.43
CA MET A 166 -10.18 -3.01 25.95
C MET A 166 -11.32 -3.81 26.57
N VAL A 167 -11.60 -3.60 27.86
CA VAL A 167 -12.64 -4.33 28.60
C VAL A 167 -13.31 -3.40 29.62
N HIS A 168 -12.50 -2.60 30.32
CA HIS A 168 -12.95 -1.60 31.28
C HIS A 168 -12.26 -0.25 31.07
N ASP A 169 -12.89 0.82 31.53
CA ASP A 169 -12.32 2.17 31.50
C ASP A 169 -11.07 2.29 32.38
N ARG A 170 -10.18 3.24 32.10
CA ARG A 170 -8.99 3.51 32.93
C ARG A 170 -9.36 3.86 34.37
N ASN A 171 -10.53 4.46 34.58
CA ASN A 171 -11.07 4.81 35.89
C ASN A 171 -11.92 3.70 36.51
N PHE A 172 -11.93 2.48 35.95
CA PHE A 172 -12.78 1.39 36.43
C PHE A 172 -12.61 1.11 37.93
N ARG A 173 -11.39 1.24 38.48
CA ARG A 173 -11.17 1.11 39.93
C ARG A 173 -12.05 2.07 40.75
N PHE A 174 -12.34 3.27 40.25
CA PHE A 174 -13.20 4.25 40.92
C PHE A 174 -14.69 4.04 40.65
N ILE A 175 -15.07 3.54 39.47
CA ILE A 175 -16.47 3.42 39.06
C ILE A 175 -17.07 2.01 39.21
N HIS A 176 -16.25 0.96 39.34
CA HIS A 176 -16.71 -0.43 39.36
C HIS A 176 -17.68 -0.72 40.50
N GLY A 177 -17.59 0.00 41.62
CA GLY A 177 -18.54 -0.13 42.72
C GLY A 177 -19.96 0.33 42.37
N ILE A 178 -20.12 1.27 41.43
CA ILE A 178 -21.45 1.67 40.92
C ILE A 178 -21.98 0.57 39.99
N GLU A 179 -21.15 0.09 39.06
CA GLU A 179 -21.53 -0.95 38.11
C GLU A 179 -21.83 -2.30 38.80
N ALA A 180 -21.01 -2.70 39.77
CA ALA A 180 -21.20 -3.92 40.55
C ALA A 180 -22.45 -3.86 41.43
N ARG A 181 -22.85 -2.67 41.94
CA ARG A 181 -24.14 -2.51 42.62
C ARG A 181 -25.32 -2.59 41.66
N ALA A 182 -25.17 -2.05 40.45
CA ALA A 182 -26.23 -2.08 39.45
C ALA A 182 -26.49 -3.49 38.93
N ASN A 183 -25.44 -4.26 38.61
CA ASN A 183 -25.57 -5.66 38.20
C ASN A 183 -24.25 -6.45 38.37
N PRO A 184 -24.02 -7.12 39.52
CA PRO A 184 -22.78 -7.86 39.76
C PRO A 184 -22.66 -9.14 38.92
N ARG A 185 -23.78 -9.67 38.41
CA ARG A 185 -23.77 -10.90 37.59
C ARG A 185 -23.09 -10.70 36.24
N LYS A 186 -23.04 -9.47 35.71
CA LYS A 186 -22.35 -9.15 34.45
C LYS A 186 -20.84 -9.42 34.50
N CYS A 187 -20.25 -9.36 35.69
CA CYS A 187 -18.82 -9.63 35.87
C CYS A 187 -18.52 -11.13 35.68
N GLY A 188 -19.46 -11.99 36.09
CA GLY A 188 -19.34 -13.45 36.12
C GLY A 188 -19.16 -14.13 34.76
N SER A 189 -19.41 -13.43 33.64
CA SER A 189 -19.17 -13.96 32.30
C SER A 189 -17.69 -14.02 31.93
N CYS A 190 -16.86 -13.21 32.60
CA CYS A 190 -15.42 -13.12 32.32
C CYS A 190 -14.55 -13.23 33.59
N HIS A 191 -15.09 -12.92 34.77
CA HIS A 191 -14.37 -12.90 36.04
C HIS A 191 -14.99 -13.85 37.06
N GLU A 192 -14.15 -14.55 37.81
CA GLU A 192 -14.57 -15.33 38.97
C GLU A 192 -14.77 -14.44 40.21
N ILE A 193 -15.59 -14.90 41.16
CA ILE A 193 -15.89 -14.14 42.39
C ILE A 193 -14.64 -13.88 43.26
N THR A 194 -13.67 -14.78 43.21
CA THR A 194 -12.36 -14.69 43.90
C THR A 194 -11.55 -13.46 43.46
N PHE A 195 -11.78 -12.94 42.25
CA PHE A 195 -11.19 -11.69 41.78
C PHE A 195 -11.60 -10.50 42.66
N CYS A 196 -12.89 -10.41 43.00
CA CYS A 196 -13.44 -9.35 43.86
C CYS A 196 -12.81 -9.42 45.26
N GLU A 197 -12.65 -10.64 45.76
CA GLU A 197 -12.15 -10.89 47.12
C GLU A 197 -10.74 -10.38 47.31
N THR A 198 -9.89 -10.44 46.27
CA THR A 198 -8.49 -9.98 46.31
C THR A 198 -8.34 -8.58 46.92
N CYS A 199 -9.30 -7.68 46.67
CA CYS A 199 -9.34 -6.33 47.23
C CYS A 199 -10.41 -6.15 48.32
N HIS A 200 -11.58 -6.80 48.19
CA HIS A 200 -12.73 -6.56 49.07
C HIS A 200 -12.74 -7.40 50.36
N THR A 201 -11.90 -8.44 50.49
CA THR A 201 -11.78 -9.21 51.74
C THR A 201 -10.57 -8.83 52.59
N LYS A 202 -9.54 -8.22 51.98
CA LYS A 202 -8.31 -7.82 52.68
C LYS A 202 -8.35 -6.44 53.33
N GLY A 203 -9.44 -5.68 53.19
CA GLY A 203 -9.68 -4.44 53.95
C GLY A 203 -8.45 -3.54 54.09
N ALA A 204 -8.13 -2.80 53.02
CA ALA A 204 -7.05 -1.81 52.87
C ALA A 204 -5.93 -2.24 51.92
N TYR A 205 -5.75 -1.44 50.86
CA TYR A 205 -4.47 -1.28 50.20
C TYR A 205 -3.74 -0.21 51.00
N ASP A 206 -2.87 -0.64 51.91
CA ASP A 206 -1.89 0.24 52.51
C ASP A 206 -0.94 0.73 51.41
N TYR A 207 -0.66 2.04 51.42
CA TYR A 207 0.35 2.70 50.58
C TYR A 207 1.73 2.51 51.20
#